data_AF-A0A920KZ25-F1
#
_entry.id   AF-A0A920KZ25-F1
#
_cell.length_a   1.000
_cell.length_b   1.000
_cell.length_c   1.000
_cell.angle_alpha   90.00
_cell.angle_beta   90.00
_cell.angle_gamma   90.00
#
_symmetry.space_group_name_H-M   'P 1'
#
loop_
_entity.id
_entity.type
_entity.pdbx_description
1 polymer ?
#
loop_
_entity_poly.entity_id
_entity_poly.type
_entity_poly.pdbx_seq_one_letter_code
_entity_poly.pdbx_strand_id
1 'polypeptide(L)'
;MWWRFFPDVADSKNSGYSLAYTYSLLSAGEHSITAVAHSELGETTEVTNTFTVVKFPNPYITEPNAIDLNAASCSVENDEIVLIDALVEDLMHDVTLKWRTAAQGFEIIEIR
;
A
#
# COMPACT_ATOMS: atom_id res chain seq x y z
N MET A 1 -7.85 8.54 -2.46
CA MET A 1 -8.00 8.14 -3.88
C MET A 1 -9.21 8.86 -4.44
N TRP A 2 -9.07 9.64 -5.52
CA TRP A 2 -10.16 10.45 -6.08
C TRP A 2 -10.63 9.82 -7.39
N TRP A 3 -11.89 9.39 -7.44
CA TRP A 3 -12.47 8.74 -8.62
C TRP A 3 -13.58 9.63 -9.19
N ARG A 4 -13.57 9.84 -10.51
CA ARG A 4 -14.64 10.53 -11.24
C ARG A 4 -15.49 9.50 -11.96
N PHE A 5 -16.75 9.40 -11.58
CA PHE A 5 -17.75 8.61 -12.27
C PHE A 5 -18.77 9.57 -12.91
N PHE A 6 -19.13 9.32 -14.17
CA PHE A 6 -20.12 10.09 -14.94
C PHE A 6 -19.88 11.62 -14.96
N PRO A 7 -18.93 12.12 -15.78
CA PRO A 7 -18.64 13.56 -15.88
C PRO A 7 -19.81 14.39 -16.40
N ASP A 8 -20.78 13.75 -17.07
CA ASP A 8 -21.96 14.39 -17.65
C ASP A 8 -23.12 14.55 -16.65
N VAL A 9 -23.03 13.95 -15.46
CA VAL A 9 -24.01 14.13 -14.39
C VAL A 9 -23.68 15.39 -13.60
N ALA A 10 -24.65 16.31 -13.48
CA ALA A 10 -24.47 17.54 -12.72
C ALA A 10 -24.02 17.25 -11.28
N ASP A 11 -23.03 18.02 -10.81
CA ASP A 11 -22.43 17.89 -9.48
C ASP A 11 -21.79 16.53 -9.12
N SER A 12 -21.62 15.62 -10.07
CA SER A 12 -20.95 14.32 -9.82
C SER A 12 -19.54 14.46 -9.24
N LYS A 13 -18.85 15.55 -9.59
CA LYS A 13 -17.53 15.94 -9.03
C LYS A 13 -17.52 16.17 -7.51
N ASN A 14 -18.68 16.40 -6.90
CA ASN A 14 -18.83 16.65 -5.47
C ASN A 14 -19.27 15.39 -4.71
N SER A 15 -19.60 14.30 -5.41
CA SER A 15 -20.02 13.01 -4.83
C SER A 15 -18.82 12.17 -4.37
N GLY A 16 -17.88 12.79 -3.65
CA GLY A 16 -16.68 12.11 -3.17
C GLY A 16 -17.05 10.94 -2.27
N TYR A 17 -16.62 9.73 -2.65
CA TYR A 17 -16.77 8.52 -1.85
C TYR A 17 -15.42 8.13 -1.23
N SER A 18 -15.44 7.66 0.02
CA SER A 18 -14.26 7.14 0.70
C SER A 18 -14.60 5.82 1.38
N LEU A 19 -13.72 4.84 1.24
CA LEU A 19 -13.81 3.54 1.88
C LEU A 19 -12.51 3.26 2.62
N ALA A 20 -12.61 2.78 3.85
CA ALA A 20 -11.50 2.13 4.54
C ALA A 20 -11.60 0.63 4.30
N TYR A 21 -10.56 0.04 3.72
CA TYR A 21 -10.45 -1.40 3.50
C TYR A 21 -9.23 -1.96 4.22
N THR A 22 -9.44 -3.01 5.01
CA THR A 22 -8.36 -3.69 5.74
C THR A 22 -7.56 -4.59 4.78
N TYR A 23 -6.45 -4.07 4.27
CA TYR A 23 -5.54 -4.83 3.39
C TYR A 23 -4.59 -5.78 4.14
N SER A 24 -4.60 -5.78 5.47
CA SER A 24 -3.73 -6.61 6.30
C SER A 24 -3.98 -8.12 6.18
N LEU A 25 -5.12 -8.55 5.62
CA LEU A 25 -5.42 -9.96 5.36
C LEU A 25 -5.09 -10.41 3.93
N LEU A 26 -4.74 -9.49 3.03
CA LEU A 26 -4.38 -9.84 1.64
C LEU A 26 -3.04 -10.57 1.59
N SER A 27 -2.87 -11.50 0.65
CA SER A 27 -1.55 -12.09 0.40
C SER A 27 -0.57 -11.03 -0.11
N ALA A 28 0.73 -11.27 0.05
CA ALA A 28 1.73 -10.46 -0.63
C ALA A 28 1.52 -10.53 -2.16
N GLY A 29 1.81 -9.44 -2.86
CA GLY A 29 1.68 -9.33 -4.32
C GLY A 29 0.74 -8.22 -4.78
N GLU A 30 0.52 -8.17 -6.10
CA GLU A 30 -0.38 -7.20 -6.74
C GLU A 30 -1.84 -7.58 -6.51
N HIS A 31 -2.64 -6.58 -6.16
CA HIS A 31 -4.09 -6.64 -6.05
C HIS A 31 -4.72 -5.53 -6.87
N SER A 32 -5.97 -5.71 -7.27
CA SER A 32 -6.77 -4.68 -7.91
C SER A 32 -7.97 -4.31 -7.05
N ILE A 33 -8.33 -3.03 -7.10
CA ILE A 33 -9.58 -2.52 -6.56
C ILE A 33 -10.35 -1.87 -7.70
N THR A 34 -11.58 -2.33 -7.89
CA THR A 34 -12.51 -1.80 -8.89
C THR A 34 -13.61 -1.05 -8.16
N ALA A 35 -13.76 0.23 -8.47
CA ALA A 35 -14.90 1.02 -8.05
C ALA A 35 -15.93 1.01 -9.19
N VAL A 36 -17.15 0.59 -8.86
CA VAL A 36 -18.28 0.47 -9.79
C VAL A 36 -19.35 1.48 -9.38
N ALA A 37 -19.76 2.33 -10.31
CA ALA A 37 -20.82 3.31 -10.11
C ALA A 37 -22.02 2.99 -11.00
N HIS A 38 -23.22 3.07 -10.43
CA HIS A 38 -24.47 2.86 -11.14
C HIS A 38 -25.27 4.17 -11.21
N SER A 39 -25.88 4.45 -12.37
CA SER A 39 -26.80 5.58 -12.54
C SER A 39 -28.25 5.17 -12.27
N GLU A 40 -29.14 6.15 -12.06
CA GLU A 40 -30.58 5.92 -11.87
C GLU A 40 -31.25 5.30 -13.10
N LEU A 41 -30.66 5.49 -14.28
CA LEU A 41 -31.12 4.93 -15.55
C LEU A 41 -30.59 3.50 -15.79
N GLY A 42 -29.83 2.93 -14.86
CA GLY A 42 -29.27 1.58 -14.93
C GLY A 42 -27.92 1.48 -15.66
N GLU A 43 -27.29 2.60 -15.99
CA GLU A 43 -25.95 2.60 -16.60
C GLU A 43 -24.89 2.26 -15.54
N THR A 44 -23.80 1.63 -15.96
CA THR A 44 -22.69 1.24 -15.07
C THR A 44 -21.37 1.76 -15.62
N THR A 45 -20.56 2.38 -14.76
CA THR A 45 -19.17 2.77 -15.07
C THR A 45 -18.24 2.14 -14.03
N GLU A 46 -17.11 1.64 -14.50
CA GLU A 46 -16.08 1.03 -13.64
C GLU A 46 -14.76 1.77 -13.82
N VAL A 47 -14.02 1.90 -12.74
CA VAL A 47 -12.61 2.27 -12.82
C VAL A 47 -11.84 1.35 -11.88
N THR A 48 -10.75 0.78 -12.41
CA THR A 48 -9.88 -0.15 -11.68
C THR A 48 -8.53 0.51 -11.44
N ASN A 49 -7.97 0.27 -10.26
CA ASN A 49 -6.60 0.62 -9.94
C ASN A 49 -5.93 -0.57 -9.25
N THR A 50 -4.61 -0.65 -9.39
CA THR A 50 -3.80 -1.70 -8.76
C THR A 50 -3.03 -1.14 -7.57
N PHE A 51 -2.70 -2.02 -6.63
CA PHE A 51 -1.82 -1.73 -5.52
C PHE A 51 -1.07 -3.01 -5.12
N THR A 52 0.14 -2.85 -4.59
CA THR A 52 0.95 -3.98 -4.14
C THR A 52 0.93 -4.07 -2.63
N VAL A 53 0.71 -5.29 -2.14
CA VAL A 53 0.82 -5.63 -0.72
C VAL A 53 2.19 -6.23 -0.48
N VAL A 54 2.99 -5.55 0.35
CA VAL A 54 4.34 -5.98 0.75
C VAL A 54 4.27 -6.47 2.18
N LYS A 55 4.76 -7.69 2.44
CA LYS A 55 4.69 -8.35 3.75
C LYS A 55 5.90 -9.26 3.96
N PHE A 56 6.28 -9.40 5.22
CA PHE A 56 7.14 -10.49 5.66
C PHE A 56 6.41 -11.84 5.49
N PRO A 57 7.16 -12.96 5.40
CA PRO A 57 6.56 -14.30 5.28
C PRO A 57 5.57 -14.62 6.40
N ASN A 58 5.87 -14.21 7.63
CA ASN A 58 4.96 -14.35 8.75
C ASN A 58 4.03 -13.12 8.85
N PRO A 59 2.69 -13.32 8.92
CA PRO A 59 1.75 -12.20 9.05
C PRO A 59 1.89 -11.42 10.36
N TYR A 60 2.42 -12.03 11.42
CA TYR A 60 2.59 -11.40 12.73
C TYR A 60 3.92 -11.80 13.37
N ILE A 61 4.81 -10.83 13.52
CA ILE A 61 6.08 -11.00 14.23
C ILE A 61 5.80 -10.82 15.73
N THR A 62 5.89 -11.91 16.50
CA THR A 62 5.49 -11.93 17.92
C THR A 62 6.66 -12.01 18.90
N GLU A 63 7.82 -12.48 18.44
CA GLU A 63 8.97 -12.66 19.33
C GLU A 63 9.58 -11.31 19.75
N PRO A 64 9.86 -11.09 21.04
CA PRO A 64 10.60 -9.93 21.51
C PRO A 64 11.99 -9.87 20.86
N ASN A 65 12.36 -8.72 20.29
CA ASN A 65 13.61 -8.52 19.54
C ASN A 65 13.72 -9.36 18.25
N ALA A 66 12.59 -9.74 17.64
CA ALA A 66 12.59 -10.39 16.34
C ALA A 66 13.15 -9.53 15.20
N ILE A 67 13.41 -8.24 15.44
CA ILE A 67 14.01 -7.32 14.48
C ILE A 67 15.37 -6.89 15.04
N ASP A 68 16.46 -7.23 14.35
CA ASP A 68 17.83 -6.81 14.65
C ASP A 68 18.45 -6.12 13.44
N LEU A 69 18.88 -4.87 13.64
CA LEU A 69 19.49 -4.03 12.62
C LEU A 69 20.97 -3.74 12.92
N ASN A 70 21.58 -4.36 13.93
CA ASN A 70 22.95 -4.05 14.34
C ASN A 70 23.98 -4.34 13.25
N ALA A 71 23.74 -5.37 12.43
CA ALA A 71 24.58 -5.73 11.29
C ALA A 71 24.12 -5.09 9.97
N ALA A 72 22.93 -4.47 9.95
CA ALA A 72 22.35 -3.89 8.76
C ALA A 72 23.10 -2.62 8.36
N SER A 73 23.17 -2.36 7.05
CA SER A 73 23.58 -1.06 6.53
C SER A 73 22.37 -0.26 6.07
N CYS A 74 22.51 1.06 6.07
CA CYS A 74 21.45 1.98 5.69
C CYS A 74 21.96 2.93 4.62
N SER A 75 21.22 3.06 3.52
CA SER A 75 21.42 4.10 2.53
C SER A 75 20.16 4.95 2.38
N VAL A 76 20.36 6.21 2.03
CA VAL A 76 19.27 7.17 1.82
C VAL A 76 19.50 7.82 0.47
N GLU A 77 18.51 7.72 -0.40
CA GLU A 77 18.55 8.36 -1.72
C GLU A 77 17.15 8.93 -2.03
N ASN A 78 17.10 10.21 -2.42
CA ASN A 78 15.86 10.93 -2.70
C ASN A 78 14.86 10.89 -1.52
N ASP A 79 13.74 10.20 -1.73
CA ASP A 79 12.65 10.01 -0.79
C ASP A 79 12.58 8.56 -0.27
N GLU A 80 13.67 7.80 -0.41
CA GLU A 80 13.78 6.40 -0.04
C GLU A 80 14.89 6.13 0.98
N ILE A 81 14.60 5.20 1.89
CA ILE A 81 15.55 4.62 2.85
C ILE A 81 15.65 3.14 2.50
N VAL A 82 16.87 2.64 2.28
CA VAL A 82 17.13 1.23 2.04
C VAL A 82 17.90 0.67 3.23
N LEU A 83 17.33 -0.34 3.88
CA LEU A 83 18.01 -1.17 4.87
C LEU A 83 18.48 -2.43 4.15
N ILE A 84 19.78 -2.71 4.23
CA ILE A 84 20.40 -3.89 3.63
C ILE A 84 20.82 -4.82 4.77
N ASP A 85 20.54 -6.12 4.62
CA ASP A 85 20.81 -7.15 5.62
C ASP A 85 20.12 -6.91 6.99
N ALA A 86 18.85 -6.48 6.96
CA ALA A 86 18.01 -6.40 8.16
C ALA A 86 17.58 -7.80 8.61
N LEU A 87 17.88 -8.19 9.84
CA LEU A 87 17.46 -9.49 10.39
C LEU A 87 16.04 -9.37 10.94
N VAL A 88 15.10 -10.13 10.38
CA VAL A 88 13.71 -10.23 10.84
C VAL A 88 13.34 -11.70 10.98
N GLU A 89 12.96 -12.13 12.20
CA GLU A 89 12.63 -13.53 12.51
C GLU A 89 13.69 -14.54 12.02
N ASP A 90 14.96 -14.25 12.33
CA ASP A 90 16.13 -15.05 11.92
C ASP A 90 16.40 -15.14 10.41
N LEU A 91 15.71 -14.33 9.59
CA LEU A 91 15.92 -14.21 8.15
C LEU A 91 16.44 -12.81 7.78
N MET A 92 17.42 -12.77 6.88
CA MET A 92 17.95 -11.50 6.36
C MET A 92 17.05 -10.97 5.26
N HIS A 93 16.79 -9.67 5.31
CA HIS A 93 15.96 -8.97 4.36
C HIS A 93 16.58 -7.64 3.92
N ASP A 94 16.39 -7.31 2.65
CA ASP A 94 16.56 -5.94 2.17
C ASP A 94 15.19 -5.25 2.19
N VAL A 95 15.09 -4.11 2.86
CA VAL A 95 13.83 -3.38 3.07
C VAL A 95 13.94 -1.97 2.51
N THR A 96 13.06 -1.63 1.59
CA THR A 96 12.96 -0.26 1.04
C THR A 96 11.74 0.44 1.62
N LEU A 97 11.97 1.60 2.25
CA LEU A 97 10.94 2.51 2.71
C LEU A 97 10.88 3.75 1.82
N LYS A 98 9.67 4.22 1.48
CA LYS A 98 9.47 5.43 0.67
C LYS A 98 8.58 6.44 1.37
N TRP A 99 8.94 7.72 1.32
CA TRP A 99 8.12 8.81 1.83
C TRP A 99 6.84 8.94 1.00
N ARG A 100 5.70 8.96 1.68
CA ARG A 100 4.40 9.26 1.07
C ARG A 100 3.91 10.61 1.55
N THR A 101 3.96 11.61 0.67
CA THR A 101 3.41 12.95 0.97
C THR A 101 1.92 12.90 1.36
N ALA A 102 1.14 11.98 0.79
CA ALA A 102 -0.27 11.85 1.14
C ALA A 102 -0.50 11.32 2.57
N ALA A 103 0.37 10.41 3.05
CA ALA A 103 0.31 9.85 4.39
C ALA A 103 1.16 10.62 5.41
N GLN A 104 2.02 11.53 4.94
CA GLN A 104 3.04 12.23 5.75
C GLN A 104 3.91 11.25 6.56
N GLY A 105 4.34 10.16 5.92
CA GLY A 105 5.14 9.12 6.57
C GLY A 105 5.83 8.20 5.58
N PHE A 106 6.74 7.36 6.08
CA PHE A 106 7.38 6.31 5.30
C PHE A 106 6.52 5.05 5.27
N GLU A 107 6.45 4.42 4.10
CA GLU A 107 5.83 3.11 3.91
C GLU A 107 6.88 2.12 3.40
N ILE A 108 6.81 0.87 3.85
CA ILE A 108 7.59 -0.21 3.25
C ILE A 108 7.01 -0.49 1.86
N ILE A 109 7.84 -0.32 0.83
CA ILE A 109 7.47 -0.55 -0.57
C ILE A 109 8.10 -1.80 -1.17
N GLU A 110 9.07 -2.39 -0.46
CA GLU A 110 9.74 -3.61 -0.89
C GLU A 110 10.37 -4.35 0.30
N ILE A 111 10.33 -5.69 0.24
CA ILE A 111 11.05 -6.64 1.10
C ILE A 111 11.62 -7.71 0.17
N ARG A 112 12.93 -7.96 0.21
CA ARG A 112 13.63 -9.00 -0.55
C ARG A 112 14.38 -9.95 0.35
#